data_AF-A0A375I1Y4-F1
#
_entry.id   AF-A0A375I1Y4-F1
#
_cell.length_a   1.000
_cell.length_b   1.000
_cell.length_c   1.000
_cell.angle_alpha   90.00
_cell.angle_beta   90.00
_cell.angle_gamma   90.00
#
_symmetry.space_group_name_H-M   'P 1'
#
loop_
_entity.id
_entity.type
_entity.pdbx_description
1 polymer ?
#
loop_
_entity_poly.entity_id
_entity_poly.type
_entity_poly.pdbx_seq_one_letter_code
_entity_poly.pdbx_strand_id
1 'polypeptide(L)' 'MARLLPVLVLLALTIYAIVDLAQSRDENVPFMPKWLWLFVVIFVPAIGPLVWIIAGYNARRTPPPRDVPPDDNEDWLRRH' A
#
# COMPACT_ATOMS: atom_id res chain seq x y z
N MET A 1 -14.65 29.11 -15.24
CA MET A 1 -13.19 28.86 -15.21
C MET A 1 -12.79 27.66 -14.33
N ALA A 2 -13.51 27.31 -13.25
CA ALA A 2 -13.15 26.20 -12.34
C ALA A 2 -13.30 24.76 -12.92
N ARG A 3 -13.51 24.61 -14.23
CA ARG A 3 -13.78 23.30 -14.86
C ARG A 3 -12.52 22.43 -14.96
N LEU A 4 -11.34 23.06 -14.91
CA LEU A 4 -10.03 22.38 -14.92
C LEU A 4 -9.57 21.93 -13.53
N LEU A 5 -10.18 22.47 -12.47
CA LEU A 5 -9.82 22.19 -11.08
C LEU A 5 -9.90 20.69 -10.73
N PRO A 6 -10.98 19.94 -11.04
CA PRO A 6 -11.03 18.50 -10.78
C PRO A 6 -10.01 17.71 -11.62
N VAL A 7 -9.67 18.17 -12.83
CA VAL A 7 -8.67 17.52 -13.69
C VAL A 7 -7.27 17.67 -13.09
N LEU A 8 -6.94 18.86 -12.59
CA LEU A 8 -5.67 19.11 -11.89
C LEU A 8 -5.55 18.30 -10.60
N VAL A 9 -6.64 18.18 -9.84
CA VAL A 9 -6.68 17.35 -8.61
C VAL A 9 -6.47 15.87 -8.95
N LEU A 10 -7.12 15.36 -9.99
CA LEU A 10 -6.93 13.98 -10.44
C LEU A 10 -5.49 13.73 -10.91
N LEU A 11 -4.93 14.66 -11.66
CA LEU A 11 -3.54 14.58 -12.13
C LEU A 11 -2.57 14.56 -10.94
N ALA A 12 -2.75 15.47 -9.98
CA ALA A 12 -1.94 15.53 -8.77
C ALA A 12 -2.06 14.26 -7.92
N LEU A 13 -3.28 13.71 -7.77
CA LEU A 13 -3.53 12.44 -7.08
C LEU A 13 -2.83 11.28 -7.76
N THR A 14 -2.87 11.23 -9.10
CA THR A 14 -2.23 10.16 -9.88
C THR A 14 -0.71 10.23 -9.71
N ILE A 15 -0.11 11.41 -9.83
CA ILE A 15 1.33 11.62 -9.63
C ILE A 15 1.72 11.26 -8.19
N TYR A 16 0.95 11.72 -7.20
CA TYR A 16 1.20 11.40 -5.79
C TYR A 16 1.17 9.89 -5.54
N ALA A 17 0.16 9.17 -6.06
CA ALA A 17 0.05 7.73 -5.92
C ALA A 17 1.23 6.99 -6.57
N ILE A 18 1.73 7.45 -7.72
CA ILE A 18 2.90 6.87 -8.36
C ILE A 18 4.17 7.09 -7.52
N VAL A 19 4.37 8.30 -7.00
CA VAL A 19 5.53 8.61 -6.15
C VAL A 19 5.47 7.81 -4.85
N ASP A 20 4.30 7.70 -4.22
CA ASP A 20 4.10 6.93 -2.98
C ASP A 20 4.32 5.42 -3.21
N LEU A 21 3.86 4.89 -4.35
CA LEU A 21 4.11 3.51 -4.77
C LEU A 21 5.62 3.25 -5.02
N ALA A 22 6.32 4.21 -5.64
CA ALA A 22 7.75 4.11 -5.92
C ALA A 22 8.60 4.16 -4.63
N GLN A 23 8.20 4.97 -3.64
CA GLN A 23 8.87 5.05 -2.34
C GLN A 23 8.54 3.88 -1.40
N SER A 24 7.39 3.21 -1.60
CA SER A 24 6.98 2.10 -0.76
C SER A 24 7.92 0.89 -0.94
N ARG A 25 8.41 0.32 0.16
CA ARG A 25 9.17 -0.96 0.16
C ARG A 25 8.24 -2.14 -0.16
N ASP A 26 8.74 -3.19 -0.81
CA ASP A 26 7.93 -4.35 -1.25
C ASP A 26 7.16 -5.00 -0.09
N GLU A 27 7.75 -5.01 1.09
CA GLU A 27 7.18 -5.51 2.35
C GLU A 27 5.89 -4.78 2.76
N ASN A 28 5.72 -3.53 2.33
CA ASN A 28 4.60 -2.66 2.70
C ASN A 28 3.53 -2.57 1.60
N VAL A 29 3.63 -3.39 0.54
CA VAL A 29 2.68 -3.38 -0.57
C VAL A 29 1.58 -4.40 -0.30
N PRO A 30 0.36 -3.95 0.05
CA PRO A 30 -0.70 -4.85 0.47
C PRO A 30 -1.35 -5.55 -0.74
N PHE A 31 -1.77 -6.79 -0.53
CA PHE A 31 -2.59 -7.65 -1.42
C PHE A 31 -1.99 -8.05 -2.77
N MET A 32 -1.12 -7.25 -3.38
CA MET A 32 -0.66 -7.48 -4.75
C MET A 32 0.70 -6.80 -5.05
N PRO A 33 1.50 -7.33 -6.00
CA PRO A 33 2.81 -6.78 -6.34
C PRO A 33 2.74 -5.36 -6.92
N LYS A 34 3.80 -4.56 -6.72
CA LYS A 34 3.87 -3.14 -7.13
C LYS A 34 3.43 -2.87 -8.56
N TRP A 35 3.81 -3.73 -9.49
CA TRP A 35 3.48 -3.59 -10.91
C TRP A 35 1.97 -3.62 -11.15
N LEU A 36 1.22 -4.40 -10.38
CA LEU A 36 -0.24 -4.48 -10.52
C LEU A 36 -0.91 -3.21 -9.99
N TRP A 37 -0.42 -2.68 -8.87
CA TRP A 37 -0.85 -1.39 -8.33
C TRP A 37 -0.60 -0.23 -9.29
N LEU A 38 0.56 -0.23 -9.96
CA LEU A 38 0.88 0.76 -10.99
C LEU A 38 -0.15 0.72 -12.13
N PHE A 39 -0.52 -0.49 -12.57
CA PHE A 39 -1.55 -0.70 -13.59
C PHE A 39 -2.90 -0.12 -13.16
N VAL A 40 -3.35 -0.38 -11.93
CA VAL A 40 -4.63 0.13 -11.42
C VAL A 40 -4.64 1.66 -11.35
N VAL A 41 -3.56 2.28 -10.89
CA VAL A 41 -3.44 3.75 -10.80
C VAL A 41 -3.45 4.41 -12.18
N ILE A 42 -2.86 3.77 -13.19
CA ILE A 42 -2.79 4.29 -14.56
C ILE A 42 -4.12 4.09 -15.31
N PHE A 43 -4.72 2.90 -15.25
CA PHE A 43 -5.91 2.56 -16.03
C PHE A 43 -7.22 3.05 -15.41
N VAL A 44 -7.24 3.27 -14.09
CA VAL A 44 -8.43 3.77 -13.37
C VAL A 44 -8.05 4.99 -12.53
N PRO A 45 -7.76 6.14 -13.19
CA PRO A 45 -7.48 7.38 -12.47
C PRO A 45 -8.69 7.75 -11.59
N ALA A 46 -8.44 8.36 -10.43
CA ALA A 46 -9.37 8.53 -9.30
C ALA A 46 -9.49 7.31 -8.36
N ILE A 47 -9.99 6.17 -8.85
CA ILE A 47 -10.26 5.01 -7.99
C ILE A 47 -8.96 4.33 -7.58
N GLY A 48 -8.01 4.16 -8.50
CA GLY A 48 -6.72 3.53 -8.20
C GLY A 48 -5.95 4.22 -7.07
N PRO A 49 -5.74 5.55 -7.13
CA PRO A 49 -5.17 6.31 -6.02
C PRO A 49 -5.95 6.16 -4.71
N LEU A 50 -7.29 6.17 -4.76
CA LEU A 50 -8.13 6.03 -3.56
C LEU A 50 -7.92 4.68 -2.88
N VAL A 51 -7.97 3.61 -3.67
CA VAL A 51 -7.83 2.23 -3.19
C VAL A 51 -6.41 2.02 -2.65
N TRP A 52 -5.38 2.62 -3.27
CA TRP A 52 -4.00 2.60 -2.80
C TRP A 52 -3.85 3.23 -1.41
N ILE A 53 -4.42 4.42 -1.22
CA ILE A 53 -4.34 5.13 0.06
C ILE A 53 -5.02 4.32 1.18
N ILE A 54 -6.20 3.75 0.90
CA ILE A 54 -6.94 2.91 1.87
C ILE A 54 -6.16 1.62 2.17
N ALA A 55 -5.64 0.94 1.16
CA ALA A 55 -4.90 -0.30 1.33
C ALA A 55 -3.58 -0.06 2.08
N GLY A 56 -2.83 0.99 1.72
CA GLY A 56 -1.58 1.38 2.38
C GLY A 56 -1.77 1.80 3.83
N TYR A 57 -2.94 2.31 4.21
CA TYR A 57 -3.28 2.57 5.62
C TYR A 57 -3.38 1.27 6.43
N ASN A 58 -4.01 0.23 5.87
CA ASN A 58 -4.14 -1.07 6.53
C ASN A 58 -2.82 -1.85 6.56
N ALA A 59 -2.00 -1.73 5.52
CA ALA A 59 -0.67 -2.33 5.46
C ALA A 59 0.21 -1.85 6.62
N ARG A 60 0.28 -0.52 6.83
CA ARG A 60 1.05 0.11 7.92
C ARG A 60 0.55 -0.25 9.33
N ARG A 61 -0.70 -0.72 9.45
CA ARG A 61 -1.31 -1.13 10.71
C ARG A 61 -1.12 -2.61 11.03
N THR A 62 -0.76 -3.42 10.04
CA THR A 62 -0.42 -4.82 10.27
C THR A 62 1.00 -4.84 10.81
N PRO A 63 1.22 -5.23 12.08
CA PRO A 63 2.59 -5.36 12.58
C PRO A 63 3.32 -6.35 11.66
N PRO A 64 4.61 -6.09 11.30
CA PRO A 64 5.39 -7.12 10.63
C PRO A 64 5.29 -8.41 11.45
N PRO A 65 5.30 -9.60 10.81
CA PRO A 65 5.36 -10.87 11.53
C PRO A 65 6.43 -10.72 12.60
N ARG A 66 6.02 -10.72 13.87
CA ARG A 66 6.96 -10.65 14.97
C ARG A 66 7.76 -11.93 14.86
N ASP A 67 9.06 -11.82 14.58
CA ASP A 67 9.99 -12.88 14.95
C ASP A 67 9.90 -13.00 16.47
N VAL A 68 9.00 -13.87 16.93
CA VAL A 68 8.84 -14.19 18.34
C VAL A 68 10.13 -14.92 18.74
N PRO A 69 10.91 -14.39 19.69
CA PRO A 69 12.10 -15.08 20.17
C PRO A 69 11.75 -16.53 20.56
N PRO A 70 12.68 -17.51 20.39
CA PRO A 70 12.43 -18.91 20.72
C PRO A 70 12.08 -19.19 22.19
N ASP A 71 12.17 -18.20 23.07
CA ASP A 71 11.78 -18.30 24.48
C ASP A 71 10.31 -17.91 24.72
N ASP A 72 9.69 -17.14 23.81
CA ASP A 72 8.33 -16.58 23.92
C ASP A 72 7.28 -17.36 23.09
N ASN A 73 7.67 -18.45 22.41
CA ASN A 73 6.80 -19.28 21.58
C ASN A 73 6.37 -20.57 22.33
N GLU A 74 5.10 -20.64 22.74
CA GLU A 74 4.52 -21.83 23.38
C GLU A 74 4.72 -23.12 22.55
N ASP A 75 4.75 -23.01 21.22
CA ASP A 75 4.93 -24.15 20.31
C ASP A 75 6.35 -24.76 20.34
N TRP A 76 7.37 -24.01 20.76
CA TRP A 76 8.72 -24.52 20.98
C TRP A 76 8.83 -25.22 22.32
N LEU A 77 8.26 -24.63 23.37
CA LEU A 77 8.14 -25.22 24.72
C LEU A 77 7.33 -26.52 24.72
N ARG A 78 6.38 -26.67 23.80
CA ARG A 78 5.61 -27.91 23.65
C ARG A 78 6.37 -29.03 22.93
N ARG A 79 7.50 -28.74 22.28
CA ARG A 79 8.22 -29.66 21.39
C ARG A 79 9.56 -30.17 21.95
N HIS A 80 10.10 -29.54 22.99
CA HIS A 80 11.32 -29.94 23.69
C HIS A 80 11.01 -30.20 25.17
#